data_AF-A0A1Y4IND2-F1
#
_entry.id   AF-A0A1Y4IND2-F1
#
_cell.length_a   1.000
_cell.length_b   1.000
_cell.length_c   1.000
_cell.angle_alpha   90.00
_cell.angle_beta   90.00
_cell.angle_gamma   90.00
#
_symmetry.space_group_name_H-M   'P 1'
#
loop_
_entity.id
_entity.type
_entity.pdbx_description
1 polymer ?
#
loop_
_entity_poly.entity_id
_entity_poly.type
_entity_poly.pdbx_seq_one_letter_code
_entity_poly.pdbx_strand_id
1 'polypeptide(L)'
;MKQYCFYQNYREVRLLVIHCSATRYDRDFPVEALRGAHKDRGFADIGYHYYITRDGELHRCRPENQIGAHASGWNDHSLGICYEGGLDERGLPADTRTYAQRCTLMDLLRQLRRDYPSARILGHYQLSTNIRKACPCFDAEKEYQLF
;
A
#
# COMPACT_ATOMS: atom_id res chain seq x y z
N MET A 1 -33.82 -17.35 -16.78
CA MET A 1 -32.39 -17.39 -16.42
C MET A 1 -31.86 -15.97 -16.42
N LYS A 2 -31.43 -15.45 -15.27
CA LYS A 2 -30.87 -14.09 -15.17
C LYS A 2 -29.48 -14.11 -15.80
N GLN A 3 -29.29 -13.28 -16.82
CA GLN A 3 -28.03 -13.10 -17.53
C GLN A 3 -27.10 -12.33 -16.58
N TYR A 4 -26.18 -13.04 -15.92
CA TYR A 4 -25.11 -12.41 -15.15
C TYR A 4 -24.16 -11.74 -16.14
N CYS A 5 -24.22 -10.42 -16.20
CA CYS A 5 -23.28 -9.63 -16.97
C CYS A 5 -21.95 -9.59 -16.20
N PHE A 6 -21.00 -10.42 -16.60
CA PHE A 6 -19.63 -10.37 -16.12
C PHE A 6 -18.90 -9.17 -16.73
N TYR A 7 -19.21 -7.96 -16.28
CA TYR A 7 -18.29 -6.84 -16.44
C TYR A 7 -17.13 -7.05 -15.47
N GLN A 8 -16.12 -7.81 -15.90
CA GLN A 8 -14.77 -7.60 -15.39
C GLN A 8 -14.41 -6.17 -15.76
N ASN A 9 -14.52 -5.24 -14.81
CA ASN A 9 -13.95 -3.90 -14.96
C ASN A 9 -12.43 -4.10 -15.05
N TYR A 10 -11.90 -4.23 -16.27
CA TYR A 10 -10.47 -4.21 -16.56
C TYR A 10 -9.96 -2.80 -16.27
N ARG A 11 -9.79 -2.52 -14.99
CA ARG A 11 -9.20 -1.30 -14.48
C ARG A 11 -7.71 -1.37 -14.77
N GLU A 12 -7.20 -0.42 -15.53
CA GLU A 12 -5.78 -0.33 -15.84
C GLU A 12 -5.00 0.07 -14.59
N VAL A 13 -4.14 -0.83 -14.09
CA VAL A 13 -3.20 -0.55 -13.01
C VAL A 13 -1.90 -0.01 -13.60
N ARG A 14 -1.64 1.27 -13.38
CA ARG A 14 -0.45 1.99 -13.87
C ARG A 14 0.57 2.26 -12.76
N LEU A 15 0.18 2.09 -11.50
CA LEU A 15 0.99 2.46 -10.34
C LEU A 15 0.89 1.41 -9.22
N LEU A 16 2.03 1.07 -8.64
CA LEU A 16 2.13 0.36 -7.37
C LEU A 16 2.59 1.38 -6.32
N VAL A 17 1.69 1.75 -5.41
CA VAL A 17 1.93 2.86 -4.48
C VAL A 17 2.25 2.30 -3.10
N ILE A 18 3.46 2.56 -2.63
CA ILE A 18 3.93 2.13 -1.32
C ILE A 18 3.58 3.18 -0.26
N HIS A 19 3.03 2.71 0.85
CA HIS A 19 2.63 3.48 2.02
C HIS A 19 3.25 2.91 3.30
N CYS A 20 3.23 3.72 4.34
CA CYS A 20 3.38 3.28 5.73
C CYS A 20 2.08 3.53 6.50
N SER A 21 1.80 2.77 7.55
CA SER A 21 0.63 2.99 8.41
C SER A 21 0.72 4.25 9.27
N ALA A 22 1.88 4.92 9.29
CA ALA A 22 2.19 6.05 10.18
C ALA A 22 1.97 5.67 11.65
N THR A 23 2.40 4.48 12.03
CA THR A 23 2.39 3.98 13.41
C THR A 23 3.82 3.91 13.95
N ARG A 24 3.97 4.04 15.27
CA ARG A 24 5.28 3.85 15.92
C ARG A 24 5.74 2.42 15.73
N TYR A 25 7.03 2.25 15.45
CA TYR A 25 7.61 0.92 15.24
C TYR A 25 7.73 0.11 16.55
N ASP A 26 7.60 0.71 17.73
CA ASP A 26 7.80 0.02 19.01
C ASP A 26 6.52 -0.65 19.56
N ARG A 27 5.47 -0.72 18.75
CA ARG A 27 4.17 -1.31 19.12
C ARG A 27 3.56 -1.99 17.90
N ASP A 28 2.81 -3.04 18.17
CA ASP A 28 2.12 -3.77 17.12
C ASP A 28 0.88 -3.00 16.65
N PHE A 29 0.63 -3.05 15.36
CA PHE A 29 -0.55 -2.54 14.70
C PHE A 29 -1.10 -3.61 13.75
N PRO A 30 -1.77 -4.64 14.29
CA PRO A 30 -2.26 -5.75 13.50
C PRO A 30 -3.30 -5.30 12.46
N VAL A 31 -3.54 -6.13 11.44
CA VAL A 31 -4.47 -5.82 10.35
C VAL A 31 -5.88 -5.42 10.82
N GLU A 32 -6.34 -5.94 11.96
CA GLU A 32 -7.65 -5.57 12.50
C GLU A 32 -7.67 -4.22 13.21
N ALA A 33 -6.54 -3.80 13.78
CA ALA A 33 -6.39 -2.42 14.26
C ALA A 33 -6.37 -1.43 13.09
N LEU A 34 -5.70 -1.79 11.98
CA LEU A 34 -5.75 -1.03 10.73
C LEU A 34 -7.18 -0.93 10.18
N ARG A 35 -7.93 -2.04 10.19
CA ARG A 35 -9.34 -2.07 9.76
C ARG A 35 -10.19 -1.14 10.61
N GLY A 36 -10.06 -1.22 11.93
CA GLY A 36 -10.74 -0.32 12.87
C GLY A 36 -10.44 1.14 12.58
N ALA A 37 -9.16 1.50 12.48
CA ALA A 37 -8.73 2.87 12.20
C ALA A 37 -9.26 3.42 10.86
N HIS A 38 -9.40 2.59 9.83
CA HIS A 38 -10.04 2.99 8.57
C HIS A 38 -11.55 3.16 8.69
N LYS A 39 -12.24 2.27 9.42
CA LYS A 39 -13.68 2.41 9.69
C LYS A 39 -14.00 3.66 10.50
N ASP A 40 -13.18 3.98 11.50
CA ASP A 40 -13.33 5.20 12.30
C ASP A 40 -13.17 6.48 11.47
N ARG A 41 -12.42 6.40 10.36
CA ARG A 41 -12.29 7.47 9.35
C ARG A 41 -13.41 7.48 8.30
N GLY A 42 -14.43 6.64 8.48
CA GLY A 42 -15.60 6.54 7.60
C GLY A 42 -15.37 5.69 6.35
N PHE A 43 -14.31 4.88 6.29
CA PHE A 43 -14.11 3.98 5.15
C PHE A 43 -14.99 2.73 5.32
N ALA A 44 -15.50 2.19 4.21
CA ALA A 44 -16.26 0.94 4.23
C ALA A 44 -15.42 -0.24 4.76
N ASP A 45 -14.13 -0.25 4.41
CA ASP A 45 -13.15 -1.24 4.85
C ASP A 45 -11.72 -0.69 4.65
N ILE A 46 -10.70 -1.53 4.89
CA ILE A 46 -9.29 -1.20 4.64
C ILE A 46 -9.10 -0.58 3.24
N GLY A 47 -8.41 0.57 3.19
CA GLY A 47 -8.18 1.34 1.96
C GLY A 47 -7.06 0.80 1.06
N TYR A 48 -6.17 -0.03 1.60
CA TYR A 48 -5.06 -0.66 0.87
C TYR A 48 -5.48 -2.02 0.28
N HIS A 49 -4.77 -2.46 -0.76
CA HIS A 49 -4.92 -3.82 -1.29
C HIS A 49 -4.05 -4.81 -0.52
N TYR A 50 -2.92 -4.33 -0.02
CA TYR A 50 -1.95 -5.12 0.71
C TYR A 50 -1.51 -4.43 1.99
N TYR A 51 -1.34 -5.21 3.05
CA TYR A 51 -0.74 -4.76 4.30
C TYR A 51 0.33 -5.74 4.78
N ILE A 52 1.49 -5.24 5.21
CA ILE A 52 2.61 -6.07 5.67
C ILE A 52 2.93 -5.71 7.12
N THR A 53 2.64 -6.63 8.05
CA THR A 53 2.95 -6.45 9.48
C THR A 53 4.45 -6.52 9.75
N ARG A 54 4.89 -6.09 10.94
CA ARG A 54 6.31 -5.99 11.32
C ARG A 54 7.08 -7.30 11.23
N ASP A 55 6.42 -8.41 11.50
CA ASP A 55 6.97 -9.77 11.38
C ASP A 55 7.07 -10.26 9.92
N GLY A 56 6.55 -9.50 8.97
CA GLY A 56 6.60 -9.80 7.54
C GLY A 56 5.37 -10.53 7.01
N GLU A 57 4.31 -10.74 7.81
CA GLU A 57 3.08 -11.34 7.32
C GLU A 57 2.41 -10.44 6.27
N LEU A 58 2.04 -11.03 5.13
CA LEU A 58 1.32 -10.35 4.06
C LEU A 58 -0.19 -10.58 4.20
N HIS A 59 -0.93 -9.52 4.51
CA HIS A 59 -2.37 -9.52 4.45
C HIS A 59 -2.87 -9.01 3.10
N ARG A 60 -3.69 -9.82 2.44
CA ARG A 60 -4.49 -9.40 1.28
C ARG A 60 -5.77 -8.75 1.79
N CYS A 61 -5.89 -7.44 1.58
CA CYS A 61 -6.99 -6.63 2.08
C CYS A 61 -8.05 -6.44 0.99
N ARG A 62 -8.10 -5.26 0.36
CA ARG A 62 -9.05 -4.99 -0.73
C ARG A 62 -8.65 -5.78 -1.99
N PRO A 63 -9.59 -6.47 -2.68
CA PRO A 63 -9.31 -7.13 -3.95
C PRO A 63 -8.78 -6.16 -5.00
N GLU A 64 -7.82 -6.59 -5.82
CA GLU A 64 -7.16 -5.75 -6.84
C GLU A 64 -8.11 -5.23 -7.93
N ASN A 65 -9.20 -5.97 -8.20
CA ASN A 65 -10.24 -5.56 -9.15
C ASN A 65 -11.22 -4.52 -8.57
N GLN A 66 -11.03 -4.08 -7.32
CA GLN A 66 -11.80 -3.01 -6.69
C GLN A 66 -10.94 -1.74 -6.57
N ILE A 67 -11.59 -0.58 -6.62
CA ILE A 67 -10.90 0.71 -6.44
C ILE A 67 -10.46 0.85 -4.97
N GLY A 68 -9.19 1.22 -4.77
CA GLY A 68 -8.60 1.47 -3.45
C GLY A 68 -9.09 2.77 -2.79
N ALA A 69 -8.72 2.98 -1.53
CA ALA A 69 -8.93 4.24 -0.81
C ALA A 69 -7.66 4.65 -0.06
N HIS A 70 -6.57 4.86 -0.80
CA HIS A 70 -5.23 5.08 -0.23
C HIS A 70 -4.51 6.33 -0.76
N ALA A 71 -4.83 6.80 -1.96
CA ALA A 71 -4.26 8.01 -2.56
C ALA A 71 -5.32 8.72 -3.43
N SER A 72 -5.90 9.81 -2.91
CA SER A 72 -6.93 10.58 -3.62
C SER A 72 -6.42 11.07 -4.98
N GLY A 73 -7.22 10.91 -6.04
CA GLY A 73 -6.83 11.22 -7.43
C GLY A 73 -6.01 10.15 -8.14
N TRP A 74 -5.56 9.11 -7.43
CA TRP A 74 -4.75 8.02 -7.98
C TRP A 74 -5.38 6.63 -7.77
N ASN A 75 -6.39 6.54 -6.91
CA ASN A 75 -7.03 5.30 -6.46
C ASN A 75 -7.61 4.42 -7.58
N ASP A 76 -7.95 5.00 -8.74
CA ASP A 76 -8.62 4.33 -9.87
C ASP A 76 -7.64 3.76 -10.90
N HIS A 77 -6.33 3.94 -10.72
CA HIS A 77 -5.30 3.32 -11.56
C HIS A 77 -4.04 2.89 -10.79
N SER A 78 -4.15 2.73 -9.47
CA SER A 78 -3.09 2.24 -8.59
C SER A 78 -3.48 1.10 -7.65
N LEU A 79 -2.49 0.30 -7.24
CA LEU A 79 -2.58 -0.61 -6.11
C LEU A 79 -1.80 -0.06 -4.92
N GLY A 80 -2.48 0.21 -3.80
CA GLY A 80 -1.86 0.58 -2.53
C GLY A 80 -1.32 -0.63 -1.75
N ILE A 81 -0.03 -0.57 -1.40
CA ILE A 81 0.69 -1.51 -0.55
C ILE A 81 1.15 -0.76 0.69
N CYS A 82 0.77 -1.19 1.88
CA CYS A 82 1.13 -0.52 3.13
C CYS A 82 2.00 -1.43 4.00
N TYR A 83 3.09 -0.93 4.55
CA TYR A 83 3.81 -1.62 5.61
C TYR A 83 3.47 -1.02 6.98
N GLU A 84 3.50 -1.86 8.00
CA GLU A 84 3.34 -1.45 9.39
C GLU A 84 4.54 -0.63 9.88
N GLY A 85 4.28 0.58 10.32
CA GLY A 85 5.27 1.50 10.88
C GLY A 85 5.28 2.86 10.19
N GLY A 86 6.46 3.43 10.05
CA GLY A 86 6.70 4.73 9.43
C GLY A 86 6.96 5.85 10.44
N LEU A 87 6.86 5.59 11.75
CA LEU A 87 7.24 6.53 12.82
C LEU A 87 8.27 5.92 13.78
N ASP A 88 9.27 6.72 14.17
CA ASP A 88 10.27 6.36 15.17
C ASP A 88 9.70 6.35 16.61
N GLU A 89 10.56 6.14 17.61
CA GLU A 89 10.16 6.11 19.02
C GLU A 89 9.62 7.46 19.52
N ARG A 90 9.96 8.56 18.84
CA ARG A 90 9.51 9.92 19.15
C ARG A 90 8.26 10.31 18.34
N GLY A 91 7.75 9.40 17.50
CA GLY A 91 6.63 9.66 16.62
C GLY A 91 6.98 10.49 15.38
N LEU A 92 8.26 10.61 15.03
CA LEU A 92 8.73 11.32 13.85
C LEU A 92 8.79 10.37 12.63
N PRO A 93 8.52 10.86 11.42
CA PRO A 93 8.60 10.02 10.22
C PRO A 93 9.99 9.42 9.99
N ALA A 94 10.05 8.10 9.82
CA ALA A 94 11.29 7.36 9.55
C ALA A 94 10.98 6.08 8.76
N ASP A 95 11.94 5.58 7.97
CA ASP A 95 11.85 4.24 7.38
C ASP A 95 12.08 3.20 8.47
N THR A 96 11.00 2.63 8.98
CA THR A 96 11.04 1.64 10.07
C THR A 96 10.81 0.21 9.59
N ARG A 97 10.90 -0.05 8.28
CA ARG A 97 10.66 -1.39 7.74
C ARG A 97 11.64 -2.39 8.33
N THR A 98 11.11 -3.49 8.86
CA THR A 98 11.93 -4.63 9.29
C THR A 98 12.52 -5.35 8.08
N TYR A 99 13.53 -6.21 8.32
CA TYR A 99 14.08 -7.06 7.28
C TYR A 99 12.99 -7.99 6.68
N ALA A 100 12.14 -8.58 7.52
CA ALA A 100 11.05 -9.44 7.08
C ALA A 100 10.06 -8.69 6.18
N GLN A 101 9.67 -7.46 6.56
CA GLN A 101 8.83 -6.62 5.72
C GLN A 101 9.47 -6.30 4.37
N ARG A 102 10.78 -6.00 4.35
CA ARG A 102 11.52 -5.76 3.11
C ARG A 102 11.50 -6.98 2.19
N CYS A 103 11.76 -8.18 2.71
CA CYS A 103 11.68 -9.42 1.95
C CYS A 103 10.28 -9.64 1.36
N THR A 104 9.24 -9.58 2.19
CA THR A 104 7.84 -9.77 1.75
C THR A 104 7.44 -8.73 0.71
N LEU A 105 7.82 -7.46 0.90
CA LEU A 105 7.56 -6.39 -0.06
C LEU A 105 8.25 -6.65 -1.40
N MET A 106 9.51 -7.07 -1.40
CA MET A 106 10.23 -7.41 -2.64
C MET A 106 9.57 -8.57 -3.38
N ASP A 107 9.15 -9.62 -2.69
CA ASP A 107 8.48 -10.77 -3.31
C ASP A 107 7.11 -10.41 -3.86
N LEU A 108 6.35 -9.58 -3.15
CA LEU A 108 5.09 -9.04 -3.63
C LEU A 108 5.30 -8.17 -4.87
N LEU A 109 6.28 -7.26 -4.88
CA LEU A 109 6.57 -6.40 -6.03
C LEU A 109 6.97 -7.21 -7.27
N ARG A 110 7.72 -8.31 -7.10
CA ARG A 110 8.03 -9.25 -8.20
C ARG A 110 6.80 -9.95 -8.77
N GLN A 111 5.83 -10.29 -7.92
CA GLN A 111 4.54 -10.84 -8.38
C GLN A 111 3.77 -9.78 -9.16
N LEU A 112 3.54 -8.62 -8.56
CA LEU A 112 2.77 -7.54 -9.16
C LEU A 112 3.41 -6.99 -10.43
N ARG A 113 4.74 -7.02 -10.57
CA ARG A 113 5.40 -6.64 -11.82
C ARG A 113 5.11 -7.63 -12.96
N ARG A 114 4.97 -8.92 -12.66
CA ARG A 114 4.60 -9.90 -13.70
C ARG A 114 3.16 -9.69 -14.16
N ASP A 115 2.27 -9.37 -13.23
CA ASP A 115 0.84 -9.15 -13.51
C ASP A 115 0.59 -7.76 -14.14
N TYR A 116 1.37 -6.76 -13.75
CA TYR A 116 1.26 -5.36 -14.17
C TYR A 116 2.63 -4.81 -14.64
N PRO A 117 3.17 -5.28 -15.78
CA PRO A 117 4.54 -5.00 -16.21
C PRO A 117 4.84 -3.52 -16.47
N SER A 118 3.84 -2.76 -16.89
CA SER A 118 3.98 -1.31 -17.15
C SER A 118 3.77 -0.44 -15.90
N ALA A 119 3.38 -1.02 -14.76
CA ALA A 119 3.11 -0.24 -13.58
C ALA A 119 4.39 0.31 -12.95
N ARG A 120 4.41 1.60 -12.62
CA ARG A 120 5.54 2.24 -11.91
C ARG A 120 5.41 2.03 -10.41
N ILE A 121 6.54 1.83 -9.72
CA ILE A 121 6.60 1.71 -8.26
C ILE A 121 6.94 3.08 -7.67
N LEU A 122 6.04 3.64 -6.87
CA LEU A 122 6.20 4.96 -6.27
C LEU A 122 5.80 4.94 -4.80
N GLY A 123 6.41 5.81 -4.00
CA GLY A 123 5.91 6.18 -2.69
C GLY A 123 4.76 7.19 -2.80
N HIS A 124 3.88 7.24 -1.80
CA HIS A 124 2.76 8.20 -1.79
C HIS A 124 3.22 9.65 -2.05
N TYR A 125 4.29 10.12 -1.41
CA TYR A 125 4.80 11.48 -1.62
C TYR A 125 5.31 11.74 -3.05
N GLN A 126 5.66 10.68 -3.78
CA GLN A 126 6.22 10.76 -5.15
C GLN A 126 5.12 10.86 -6.21
N LEU A 127 3.85 10.73 -5.85
CA LEU A 127 2.73 10.82 -6.80
C LEU A 127 2.55 12.24 -7.37
N SER A 128 2.87 13.29 -6.61
CA SER A 128 2.75 14.68 -7.06
C SER A 128 3.57 15.61 -6.18
N THR A 129 4.11 16.67 -6.76
CA THR A 129 4.81 17.76 -6.05
C THR A 129 3.94 18.48 -5.03
N ASN A 130 2.60 18.37 -5.13
CA ASN A 130 1.67 18.97 -4.19
C ASN A 130 1.45 18.12 -2.92
N ILE A 131 1.98 16.89 -2.86
CA ILE A 131 1.80 15.99 -1.72
C ILE A 131 2.89 16.25 -0.68
N ARG A 132 2.51 16.91 0.42
CA ARG A 132 3.39 17.21 1.56
C ARG A 132 3.32 16.13 2.64
N LYS A 133 3.54 14.87 2.25
CA LYS A 133 3.57 13.72 3.16
C LYS A 133 4.98 13.12 3.17
N ALA A 134 5.39 12.56 4.30
CA ALA A 134 6.64 11.79 4.36
C ALA A 134 6.46 10.36 3.82
N CYS A 135 5.24 9.82 3.88
CA CYS A 135 4.87 8.46 3.47
C CYS A 135 5.40 8.10 2.07
N PRO A 136 6.15 6.99 1.89
CA PRO A 136 6.36 5.87 2.82
C PRO A 136 7.61 5.99 3.72
N CYS A 137 8.15 7.19 3.91
CA CYS A 137 9.33 7.52 4.71
C CYS A 137 10.68 7.06 4.12
N PHE A 138 10.69 6.65 2.85
CA PHE A 138 11.89 6.39 2.05
C PHE A 138 11.60 6.65 0.56
N ASP A 139 12.64 6.75 -0.25
CA ASP A 139 12.52 6.94 -1.70
C ASP A 139 12.28 5.59 -2.41
N ALA A 140 11.01 5.27 -2.66
CA ALA A 140 10.63 4.00 -3.27
C ALA A 140 10.97 3.93 -4.76
N GLU A 141 10.82 5.03 -5.50
CA GLU A 141 11.20 5.07 -6.92
C GLU A 141 12.68 4.76 -7.11
N LYS A 142 13.56 5.35 -6.29
CA LYS A 142 15.00 5.09 -6.31
C LYS A 142 15.35 3.67 -5.85
N GLU A 143 14.72 3.18 -4.77
CA GLU A 143 15.00 1.85 -4.23
C GLU A 143 14.61 0.74 -5.22
N TYR A 144 13.52 0.92 -5.96
CA TYR A 144 12.97 -0.09 -6.87
C TYR A 144 13.15 0.26 -8.35
N GLN A 145 14.09 1.14 -8.69
CA GLN A 145 14.35 1.57 -10.07
C GLN A 145 14.72 0.40 -11.00
N LEU A 146 15.41 -0.61 -10.46
CA LEU A 146 15.93 -1.77 -11.20
C LEU A 146 15.04 -3.03 -11.07
N PHE A 147 13.87 -2.91 -10.45
CA PHE A 147 12.92 -4.01 -10.28
C PHE A 147 12.13 -4.32 -11.55
#